data_AF-A0AAW0U9D0-F1
#
_entry.id   AF-A0AAW0U9D0-F1
#
_cell.length_a   1.000
_cell.length_b   1.000
_cell.length_c   1.000
_cell.angle_alpha   90.00
_cell.angle_beta   90.00
_cell.angle_gamma   90.00
#
_symmetry.space_group_name_H-M   'P 1'
#
loop_
_entity.id
_entity.type
_entity.pdbx_description
1 polymer ?
#
loop_
_entity_poly.entity_id
_entity_poly.type
_entity_poly.pdbx_seq_one_letter_code
_entity_poly.pdbx_strand_id
1 'polypeptide(L)'
;MWNIITIKGIVLVVMFFITFVCSMLPILFVRHIRETHDSGRRSRYQVLLSFMSCSAGGVFMGTCILDLFPDVQQQLDLLMDQNFATQSYPVAEFIVVFGFLLVLTMEQIVLDYKEQSLLNRPPEAQALLSEPEEQRRTLVQQHNLSGITDQPDLTASIRSETGSLSGASQGYNTAADHCGPEHAGGHSHNIFDHSVHHDIASHSSLRSLLLLFALSLHSVFEGLAVGLQGSIDDVVSLFLVVIFHKGIIAFSLGLNMVQSKLSVTQMLMGNMFFCITAPLGLGLGMGITEMQATFTTAAVSGTLQGIACGTFLYVTFFEVLPHEMNSGENRLLKLLFIILGFAAVCGVLYLDPDIKRPRCFQEPLPAGPT
;
A
#
# COMPACT_ATOMS: atom_id res chain seq x y z
N MET A 1 -16.07 33.63 24.01
CA MET A 1 -16.74 32.74 23.03
C MET A 1 -15.86 32.68 21.81
N TRP A 2 -15.38 31.49 21.44
CA TRP A 2 -14.58 31.32 20.22
C TRP A 2 -15.53 31.29 19.02
N ASN A 3 -15.18 31.99 17.94
CA ASN A 3 -15.93 31.94 16.69
C ASN A 3 -15.57 30.67 15.92
N ILE A 4 -16.54 30.04 15.25
CA ILE A 4 -16.31 28.82 14.47
C ILE A 4 -15.21 28.99 13.41
N ILE A 5 -15.14 30.15 12.77
CA ILE A 5 -14.09 30.48 11.79
C ILE A 5 -12.71 30.45 12.44
N THR A 6 -12.58 30.97 13.67
CA THR A 6 -11.31 30.94 14.42
C THR A 6 -10.91 29.51 14.76
N ILE A 7 -11.86 28.67 15.20
CA ILE A 7 -11.61 27.25 15.48
C ILE A 7 -11.18 26.50 14.22
N LYS A 8 -11.89 26.67 13.09
CA LYS A 8 -11.51 26.08 11.81
C LYS A 8 -10.13 26.54 11.35
N GLY A 9 -9.78 27.81 11.57
CA GLY A 9 -8.43 28.33 11.31
C GLY A 9 -7.34 27.67 12.16
N ILE A 10 -7.60 27.40 13.44
CA ILE A 10 -6.67 26.67 14.31
C ILE A 10 -6.52 25.22 13.82
N VAL A 11 -7.64 24.55 13.55
CA VAL A 11 -7.67 23.18 13.01
C VAL A 11 -6.86 23.08 11.72
N LEU A 12 -7.01 24.04 10.80
CA LEU A 12 -6.25 24.11 9.55
C LEU A 12 -4.74 24.09 9.79
N VAL A 13 -4.27 24.97 10.66
CA VAL A 13 -2.85 25.13 10.97
C VAL A 13 -2.32 23.88 11.68
N VAL A 14 -3.05 23.38 12.67
CA VAL A 14 -2.63 22.20 13.43
C VAL A 14 -2.60 20.95 12.55
N MET A 15 -3.59 20.73 11.68
CA MET A 15 -3.59 19.61 10.73
C MET A 15 -2.35 19.65 9.83
N PHE A 16 -1.99 20.83 9.30
CA PHE A 16 -0.80 20.98 8.46
C PHE A 16 0.47 20.56 9.22
N PHE A 17 0.70 21.13 10.41
CA PHE A 17 1.92 20.88 11.16
C PHE A 17 2.02 19.44 11.67
N ILE A 18 0.94 18.87 12.18
CA ILE A 18 0.95 17.48 12.64
C ILE A 18 1.21 16.53 11.47
N THR A 19 0.52 16.71 10.34
CA THR A 19 0.73 15.89 9.14
C THR A 19 2.18 15.98 8.67
N PHE A 20 2.73 17.20 8.61
CA PHE A 20 4.12 17.43 8.22
C PHE A 20 5.11 16.73 9.14
N VAL A 21 4.97 16.91 10.46
CA VAL A 21 5.87 16.33 11.45
C VAL A 21 5.81 14.80 11.42
N CYS A 22 4.60 14.22 11.42
CA CYS A 22 4.40 12.77 11.41
C CYS A 22 4.99 12.13 10.14
N SER A 23 4.84 12.75 8.98
CA SER A 23 5.40 12.24 7.72
C SER A 23 6.91 12.46 7.58
N MET A 24 7.45 13.56 8.12
CA MET A 24 8.89 13.80 8.12
C MET A 24 9.66 12.91 9.09
N LEU A 25 9.05 12.51 10.22
CA LEU A 25 9.67 11.68 11.26
C LEU A 25 10.37 10.42 10.69
N PRO A 26 9.71 9.53 9.92
CA PRO A 26 10.36 8.34 9.37
C PRO A 26 11.46 8.68 8.35
N ILE A 27 11.28 9.75 7.57
CA ILE A 27 12.24 10.20 6.55
C ILE A 27 13.54 10.68 7.21
N LEU A 28 13.43 11.52 8.23
CA LEU A 28 14.57 12.03 8.99
C LEU A 28 15.23 10.91 9.80
N PHE A 29 14.44 10.04 10.43
CA PHE A 29 14.93 8.92 11.22
C PHE A 29 15.78 7.96 10.39
N VAL A 30 15.28 7.53 9.22
CA VAL A 30 16.05 6.62 8.37
C VAL A 30 17.23 7.31 7.69
N ARG A 31 17.11 8.60 7.33
CA ARG A 31 18.26 9.37 6.84
C ARG A 31 19.38 9.43 7.89
N HIS A 32 19.02 9.72 9.14
CA HIS A 32 19.97 9.77 10.25
C HIS A 32 20.65 8.41 10.47
N ILE A 33 19.90 7.31 10.40
CA ILE A 33 20.47 5.95 10.52
C ILE A 33 21.36 5.60 9.33
N ARG A 34 21.03 6.04 8.11
CA ARG A 34 21.83 5.75 6.91
C ARG A 34 23.24 6.36 6.97
N GLU A 35 23.42 7.44 7.73
CA GLU A 35 24.73 8.05 7.99
C GLU A 35 25.56 7.25 9.00
N THR A 36 24.96 6.31 9.73
CA THR A 36 25.69 5.37 10.61
C THR A 36 26.20 4.15 9.83
N HIS A 37 27.48 3.81 9.99
CA HIS A 37 28.19 2.83 9.15
C HIS A 37 27.87 1.35 9.46
N ASP A 38 26.91 1.08 10.36
CA ASP A 38 26.60 -0.26 10.87
C ASP A 38 25.41 -0.90 10.13
N SER A 39 25.71 -1.88 9.28
CA SER A 39 24.72 -2.63 8.48
C SER A 39 23.76 -3.47 9.35
N GLY A 40 24.20 -3.90 10.54
CA GLY A 40 23.38 -4.70 11.46
C GLY A 40 22.26 -3.88 12.10
N ARG A 41 22.54 -2.62 12.48
CA ARG A 41 21.51 -1.70 13.00
C ARG A 41 20.46 -1.38 11.95
N ARG A 42 20.87 -1.15 10.69
CA ARG A 42 19.96 -0.86 9.58
C ARG A 42 18.92 -1.95 9.36
N SER A 43 19.34 -3.22 9.36
CA SER A 43 18.42 -4.37 9.20
C SER A 43 17.41 -4.44 10.35
N ARG A 44 17.85 -4.26 11.61
CA ARG A 44 16.96 -4.24 12.78
C ARG A 44 15.92 -3.12 12.72
N TYR A 45 16.31 -1.92 12.28
CA TYR A 45 15.37 -0.82 12.13
C TYR A 45 14.35 -1.08 11.02
N GLN A 46 14.74 -1.67 9.88
CA GLN A 46 13.80 -2.04 8.82
C GLN A 46 12.76 -3.05 9.31
N VAL A 47 13.19 -4.04 10.10
CA VAL A 47 12.29 -5.03 10.72
C VAL A 47 11.33 -4.36 11.71
N LEU A 48 11.84 -3.47 12.58
CA LEU A 48 11.01 -2.72 13.53
C LEU A 48 9.97 -1.83 12.81
N LEU A 49 10.38 -1.14 11.75
CA LEU A 49 9.49 -0.28 10.97
C LEU A 49 8.40 -1.08 10.26
N SER A 50 8.70 -2.30 9.78
CA SER A 50 7.68 -3.17 9.20
C SER A 50 6.64 -3.62 10.25
N PHE A 51 7.05 -3.92 11.49
CA PHE A 51 6.07 -4.23 12.56
C PHE A 51 5.18 -3.03 12.92
N MET A 52 5.75 -1.83 12.98
CA MET A 52 4.97 -0.60 13.20
C MET A 52 4.00 -0.33 12.05
N SER A 53 4.42 -0.55 10.81
CA SER A 53 3.57 -0.43 9.62
C SER A 53 2.44 -1.48 9.61
N CYS A 54 2.74 -2.72 9.99
CA CYS A 54 1.73 -3.77 10.17
C CYS A 54 0.69 -3.38 11.24
N SER A 55 1.15 -2.88 12.39
CA SER A 55 0.25 -2.39 13.43
C SER A 55 -0.61 -1.22 12.94
N ALA A 56 -0.04 -0.29 12.17
CA ALA A 56 -0.78 0.80 11.56
C ALA A 56 -1.86 0.29 10.58
N GLY A 57 -1.57 -0.75 9.80
CA GLY A 57 -2.56 -1.40 8.93
C GLY A 57 -3.76 -1.96 9.69
N GLY A 58 -3.52 -2.56 10.86
CA GLY A 58 -4.58 -3.00 11.76
C GLY A 58 -5.43 -1.84 12.31
N VAL A 59 -4.77 -0.75 12.72
CA VAL A 59 -5.45 0.47 13.16
C VAL A 59 -6.31 1.06 12.03
N PHE A 60 -5.80 1.15 10.80
CA PHE A 60 -6.56 1.65 9.65
C PHE A 60 -7.78 0.80 9.36
N MET A 61 -7.65 -0.52 9.40
CA MET A 61 -8.78 -1.43 9.24
C MET A 61 -9.85 -1.20 10.32
N GLY A 62 -9.43 -1.04 11.57
CA GLY A 62 -10.33 -0.74 12.70
C GLY A 62 -11.04 0.59 12.53
N THR A 63 -10.28 1.67 12.33
CA THR A 63 -10.82 3.04 12.15
C THR A 63 -11.76 3.11 10.95
N CYS A 64 -11.43 2.44 9.85
CA CYS A 64 -12.25 2.52 8.66
C CYS A 64 -13.60 1.79 8.82
N ILE A 65 -13.60 0.58 9.39
CA ILE A 65 -14.80 -0.26 9.49
C ILE A 65 -15.65 0.05 10.71
N LEU A 66 -15.02 0.36 11.85
CA LEU A 66 -15.72 0.46 13.15
C LEU A 66 -16.06 1.90 13.55
N ASP A 67 -15.39 2.89 12.96
CA ASP A 67 -15.54 4.30 13.30
C ASP A 67 -16.11 5.09 12.12
N LEU A 68 -15.34 5.19 11.03
CA LEU A 68 -15.72 6.02 9.87
C LEU A 68 -16.97 5.50 9.12
N PHE A 69 -17.07 4.18 8.91
CA PHE A 69 -18.19 3.62 8.15
C PHE A 69 -19.55 3.77 8.85
N PRO A 70 -19.70 3.44 10.16
CA PRO A 70 -20.91 3.72 10.92
C PRO A 70 -21.28 5.21 10.98
N ASP A 71 -20.30 6.09 11.07
CA ASP A 71 -20.54 7.55 11.08
C ASP A 71 -21.13 8.04 9.75
N VAL A 72 -20.60 7.58 8.62
CA VAL A 72 -21.14 7.87 7.28
C VAL A 72 -22.58 7.36 7.16
N GLN A 73 -22.82 6.14 7.64
CA GLN A 73 -24.15 5.54 7.71
C GLN A 73 -25.12 6.41 8.51
N GLN A 74 -24.73 6.88 9.68
CA GLN A 74 -25.58 7.72 10.53
C GLN A 74 -25.86 9.08 9.89
N GLN A 75 -24.84 9.75 9.33
CA GLN A 75 -25.01 11.07 8.74
C GLN A 75 -25.95 11.05 7.53
N LEU A 76 -25.83 10.05 6.65
CA LEU A 76 -26.66 9.98 5.46
C LEU A 76 -28.09 9.54 5.76
N ASP A 77 -28.30 8.61 6.70
CA ASP A 77 -29.64 8.21 7.15
C ASP A 77 -30.44 9.41 7.68
N LEU A 78 -29.84 10.23 8.55
CA LEU A 78 -30.48 11.42 9.13
C LEU A 78 -30.95 12.42 8.06
N LEU A 79 -30.24 12.49 6.93
CA LEU A 79 -30.57 13.36 5.82
C LEU A 79 -31.64 12.76 4.90
N MET A 80 -31.64 11.44 4.73
CA MET A 80 -32.64 10.75 3.91
C MET A 80 -34.01 10.74 4.57
N ASP A 81 -34.08 10.54 5.89
CA ASP A 81 -35.35 10.57 6.64
C ASP A 81 -36.06 11.93 6.57
N GLN A 82 -35.32 13.01 6.34
CA GLN A 82 -35.88 14.36 6.22
C GLN A 82 -36.39 14.72 4.83
N ASN A 83 -35.91 14.07 3.76
CA ASN A 83 -36.14 14.51 2.38
C ASN A 83 -36.72 13.44 1.45
N PHE A 84 -36.58 12.15 1.80
CA PHE A 84 -37.01 11.03 0.97
C PHE A 84 -37.74 10.00 1.83
N ALA A 85 -39.03 10.27 2.08
CA ALA A 85 -39.95 9.22 2.47
C ALA A 85 -39.93 8.14 1.37
N THR A 86 -39.50 6.92 1.72
CA THR A 86 -39.54 5.66 0.94
C THR A 86 -38.40 5.33 -0.02
N GLN A 87 -37.16 5.13 0.45
CA GLN A 87 -36.30 4.13 -0.20
C GLN A 87 -35.50 3.28 0.79
N SER A 88 -35.73 1.97 0.74
CA SER A 88 -34.95 0.92 1.42
C SER A 88 -33.52 0.75 0.84
N TYR A 89 -32.96 1.80 0.21
CA TYR A 89 -31.71 1.71 -0.54
C TYR A 89 -30.52 2.16 0.33
N PRO A 90 -29.43 1.35 0.41
CA PRO A 90 -28.27 1.65 1.25
C PRO A 90 -27.35 2.70 0.59
N VAL A 91 -27.74 3.99 0.68
CA VAL A 91 -27.00 5.10 0.05
C VAL A 91 -25.59 5.27 0.62
N ALA A 92 -25.42 5.07 1.93
CA ALA A 92 -24.11 5.17 2.57
C ALA A 92 -23.10 4.15 2.01
N GLU A 93 -23.52 2.89 1.93
CA GLU A 93 -22.76 1.79 1.34
C GLU A 93 -22.43 2.08 -0.12
N PHE A 94 -23.40 2.57 -0.89
CA PHE A 94 -23.19 2.94 -2.29
C PHE A 94 -22.10 4.01 -2.43
N ILE A 95 -22.15 5.08 -1.62
CA ILE A 95 -21.16 6.17 -1.66
C ILE A 95 -19.77 5.68 -1.24
N VAL A 96 -19.70 4.80 -0.24
CA VAL A 96 -18.44 4.18 0.21
C VAL A 96 -17.84 3.30 -0.89
N VAL A 97 -18.65 2.44 -1.51
CA VAL A 97 -18.19 1.61 -2.64
C VAL A 97 -17.79 2.48 -3.83
N PHE A 98 -18.51 3.57 -4.10
CA PHE A 98 -18.13 4.53 -5.13
C PHE A 98 -16.76 5.15 -4.87
N GLY A 99 -16.47 5.58 -3.62
CA GLY A 99 -15.15 6.08 -3.24
C GLY A 99 -14.04 5.04 -3.41
N PHE A 100 -14.32 3.78 -3.08
CA PHE A 100 -13.39 2.66 -3.30
C PHE A 100 -13.09 2.47 -4.79
N LEU A 101 -14.13 2.41 -5.63
CA LEU A 101 -14.01 2.23 -7.07
C LEU A 101 -13.32 3.40 -7.75
N LEU A 102 -13.49 4.62 -7.24
CA LEU A 102 -12.81 5.81 -7.74
C LEU A 102 -11.29 5.67 -7.66
N VAL A 103 -10.75 5.24 -6.51
CA VAL A 103 -9.30 5.04 -6.35
C VAL A 103 -8.82 3.84 -7.16
N LEU A 104 -9.58 2.73 -7.16
CA LEU A 104 -9.25 1.57 -7.98
C LEU A 104 -9.15 1.94 -9.47
N THR A 105 -10.15 2.63 -10.01
CA THR A 105 -10.18 3.04 -11.42
C THR A 105 -9.00 3.93 -11.75
N MET A 106 -8.70 4.88 -10.89
CA MET A 106 -7.55 5.77 -11.03
C MET A 106 -6.22 5.00 -11.03
N GLU A 107 -6.04 4.04 -10.13
CA GLU A 107 -4.86 3.17 -10.11
C GLU A 107 -4.73 2.37 -11.42
N GLN A 108 -5.82 1.72 -11.87
CA GLN A 108 -5.80 0.94 -13.11
C GLN A 108 -5.49 1.81 -14.33
N ILE A 109 -6.02 3.03 -14.40
CA ILE A 109 -5.72 3.99 -15.47
C ILE A 109 -4.22 4.32 -15.49
N VAL A 110 -3.62 4.62 -14.33
CA VAL A 110 -2.18 4.96 -14.26
C VAL A 110 -1.31 3.77 -14.65
N LEU A 111 -1.70 2.55 -14.25
CA LEU A 111 -0.98 1.33 -14.60
C LEU A 111 -1.08 1.03 -16.11
N ASP A 112 -2.27 1.14 -16.71
CA ASP A 112 -2.49 0.94 -18.15
C ASP A 112 -1.70 1.95 -18.98
N TYR A 113 -1.73 3.23 -18.63
CA TYR A 113 -0.91 4.25 -19.30
C TYR A 113 0.58 3.93 -19.23
N LYS A 114 1.07 3.43 -18.09
CA LYS A 114 2.48 3.03 -17.96
C LYS A 114 2.78 1.83 -18.84
N GLU A 115 1.95 0.80 -18.84
CA GLU A 115 2.15 -0.40 -19.66
C GLU A 115 2.22 -0.04 -21.15
N GLN A 116 1.27 0.76 -21.62
CA GLN A 116 1.27 1.27 -22.99
C GLN A 116 2.51 2.13 -23.30
N SER A 117 2.96 2.96 -22.36
CA SER A 117 4.17 3.76 -22.54
C SER A 117 5.44 2.92 -22.66
N LEU A 118 5.49 1.74 -22.03
CA LEU A 118 6.60 0.79 -22.14
C LEU A 118 6.57 0.05 -23.47
N LEU A 119 5.39 -0.37 -23.92
CA LEU A 119 5.20 -1.04 -25.21
C LEU A 119 5.54 -0.13 -26.40
N ASN A 120 5.27 1.17 -26.30
CA ASN A 120 5.54 2.14 -27.36
C ASN A 120 6.98 2.68 -27.39
N ARG A 121 7.90 2.17 -26.55
CA ARG A 121 9.31 2.61 -26.60
C ARG A 121 10.02 2.07 -27.85
N PRO A 122 10.82 2.89 -28.54
CA PRO A 122 11.55 2.46 -29.73
C PRO A 122 12.50 1.29 -29.41
N PRO A 123 12.77 0.40 -30.38
CA PRO A 123 13.55 -0.84 -30.16
C PRO A 123 14.97 -0.59 -29.63
N GLU A 124 15.56 0.57 -29.92
CA GLU A 124 16.87 1.00 -29.37
C GLU A 124 16.85 1.18 -27.84
N ALA A 125 15.73 1.67 -27.28
CA ALA A 125 15.57 1.83 -25.84
C ALA A 125 15.28 0.50 -25.13
N GLN A 126 14.73 -0.49 -25.85
CA GLN A 126 14.53 -1.85 -25.36
C GLN A 126 15.85 -2.62 -25.31
N ALA A 127 16.73 -2.45 -26.32
CA ALA A 127 18.06 -3.04 -26.36
C ALA A 127 18.97 -2.56 -25.20
N LEU A 128 18.87 -1.28 -24.82
CA LEU A 128 19.61 -0.72 -23.67
C LEU A 128 19.10 -1.22 -22.29
N LEU A 129 17.86 -1.70 -22.20
CA LEU A 129 17.28 -2.27 -20.97
C LEU A 129 17.57 -3.78 -20.82
N SER A 130 17.89 -4.48 -21.92
CA SER A 130 18.33 -5.89 -21.92
C SER A 130 19.83 -6.08 -21.61
N GLU A 131 20.61 -4.99 -21.59
CA GLU A 131 22.05 -4.99 -21.27
C GLU A 131 22.41 -5.07 -19.75
N PRO A 132 21.73 -5.90 -18.93
CA PRO A 132 22.39 -6.45 -17.74
C PRO A 132 22.68 -7.95 -17.83
N GLU A 133 22.02 -8.68 -18.75
CA GLU A 133 22.12 -10.14 -18.81
C GLU A 133 23.32 -10.62 -19.63
N GLU A 134 23.64 -9.97 -20.74
CA GLU A 134 24.74 -10.39 -21.62
C GLU A 134 26.11 -10.16 -20.97
N GLN A 135 26.27 -9.04 -20.25
CA GLN A 135 27.50 -8.73 -19.50
C GLN A 135 27.68 -9.60 -18.25
N ARG A 136 26.59 -10.12 -17.65
CA ARG A 136 26.66 -11.12 -16.58
C ARG A 136 27.00 -12.51 -17.12
N ARG A 137 26.50 -12.87 -18.32
CA ARG A 137 26.85 -14.13 -19.00
C ARG A 137 28.31 -14.16 -19.42
N THR A 138 28.89 -13.05 -19.89
CA THR A 138 30.32 -12.99 -20.23
C THR A 138 31.22 -13.09 -18.99
N LEU A 139 30.85 -12.48 -17.85
CA LEU A 139 31.61 -12.62 -16.59
C LEU A 139 31.51 -14.03 -15.98
N VAL A 140 30.40 -14.74 -16.15
CA VAL A 140 30.26 -16.15 -15.72
C VAL A 140 30.98 -17.10 -16.67
N GLN A 141 30.97 -16.84 -17.99
CA GLN A 141 31.71 -17.64 -18.97
C GLN A 141 33.23 -17.48 -18.81
N GLN A 142 33.71 -16.28 -18.45
CA GLN A 142 35.13 -16.01 -18.24
C GLN A 142 35.66 -16.65 -16.93
N HIS A 143 34.81 -16.90 -15.93
CA HIS A 143 35.20 -17.63 -14.73
C HIS A 143 35.28 -19.16 -14.96
N ASN A 144 34.55 -19.71 -15.93
CA ASN A 144 34.61 -21.13 -16.28
C ASN A 144 35.74 -21.51 -17.26
N LEU A 145 36.57 -20.54 -17.70
CA LEU A 145 37.73 -20.79 -18.56
C LEU A 145 39.05 -20.26 -17.95
N SER A 146 39.19 -20.37 -16.63
CA SER A 146 40.46 -20.09 -15.92
C SER A 146 40.85 -21.26 -15.01
N GLY A 147 40.92 -22.46 -15.58
CA GLY A 147 41.26 -23.67 -14.84
C GLY A 147 41.92 -24.76 -15.68
N ILE A 148 42.82 -24.43 -16.62
CA ILE A 148 43.78 -25.40 -17.17
C ILE A 148 45.13 -24.71 -17.38
N THR A 149 45.98 -24.80 -16.37
CA THR A 149 47.45 -24.85 -16.49
C THR A 149 47.98 -25.64 -15.29
N ASP A 150 48.44 -26.88 -15.51
CA ASP A 150 49.88 -27.20 -15.48
C ASP A 150 50.17 -28.73 -15.45
N GLN A 151 51.09 -29.11 -16.36
CA GLN A 151 52.03 -30.25 -16.40
C GLN A 151 51.56 -31.73 -16.28
N PRO A 152 52.05 -32.62 -17.18
CA PRO A 152 52.01 -34.07 -17.00
C PRO A 152 53.27 -34.55 -16.26
N ASP A 153 53.10 -35.08 -15.05
CA ASP A 153 54.19 -35.73 -14.33
C ASP A 153 54.29 -37.22 -14.72
N LEU A 154 55.53 -37.59 -15.00
CA LEU A 154 56.00 -38.88 -15.47
C LEU A 154 56.21 -39.79 -14.26
N THR A 155 55.44 -40.88 -14.10
CA THR A 155 55.99 -42.14 -13.53
C THR A 155 55.04 -43.32 -13.66
N ALA A 156 55.50 -44.31 -14.43
CA ALA A 156 55.10 -45.69 -14.29
C ALA A 156 55.58 -46.25 -12.94
N SER A 157 54.78 -47.09 -12.30
CA SER A 157 55.17 -48.40 -11.75
C SER A 157 54.13 -48.90 -10.73
N ILE A 158 53.55 -50.07 -10.99
CA ILE A 158 53.79 -51.34 -10.26
C ILE A 158 53.00 -51.45 -8.93
N ARG A 159 51.88 -52.19 -9.03
CA ARG A 159 51.50 -53.39 -8.23
C ARG A 159 51.14 -53.23 -6.74
N SER A 160 49.93 -53.66 -6.40
CA SER A 160 49.55 -54.54 -5.25
C SER A 160 48.02 -54.62 -5.18
N GLU A 161 47.38 -55.65 -5.71
CA GLU A 161 46.92 -56.88 -5.02
C GLU A 161 45.71 -56.72 -4.07
N THR A 162 44.82 -57.73 -4.18
CA THR A 162 43.62 -58.06 -3.39
C THR A 162 42.35 -57.26 -3.76
N GLY A 163 41.20 -57.83 -4.11
CA GLY A 163 40.72 -59.21 -4.13
C GLY A 163 39.32 -59.28 -3.51
N SER A 164 38.25 -59.25 -4.32
CA SER A 164 36.94 -59.82 -3.93
C SER A 164 35.96 -59.94 -5.11
N LEU A 165 35.90 -61.17 -5.60
CA LEU A 165 34.85 -61.95 -6.26
C LEU A 165 33.40 -61.41 -6.43
N SER A 166 32.85 -61.82 -7.58
CA SER A 166 31.44 -62.17 -7.94
C SER A 166 30.73 -61.13 -8.82
N GLY A 167 30.16 -61.43 -9.99
CA GLY A 167 30.02 -62.63 -10.83
C GLY A 167 29.53 -62.15 -12.22
N ALA A 168 30.17 -62.54 -13.31
CA ALA A 168 29.83 -63.68 -14.18
C ALA A 168 28.48 -63.57 -14.92
N SER A 169 28.52 -63.12 -16.18
CA SER A 169 27.92 -63.75 -17.39
C SER A 169 27.74 -62.67 -18.48
N GLN A 170 28.65 -62.49 -19.43
CA GLN A 170 28.84 -63.29 -20.66
C GLN A 170 27.75 -63.02 -21.72
N GLY A 171 28.14 -62.40 -22.82
CA GLY A 171 27.30 -62.15 -23.99
C GLY A 171 28.03 -61.37 -25.08
N TYR A 172 28.79 -62.09 -25.89
CA TYR A 172 29.54 -61.64 -27.07
C TYR A 172 28.62 -61.20 -28.23
N ASN A 173 29.16 -60.27 -29.06
CA ASN A 173 28.96 -60.14 -30.52
C ASN A 173 27.55 -59.74 -31.01
N THR A 174 27.32 -58.97 -32.06
CA THR A 174 28.08 -58.68 -33.29
C THR A 174 27.39 -57.53 -34.02
N ALA A 175 28.13 -56.88 -34.92
CA ALA A 175 27.70 -55.84 -35.85
C ALA A 175 26.49 -56.22 -36.72
N ALA A 176 25.68 -55.23 -37.10
CA ALA A 176 25.17 -55.04 -38.46
C ALA A 176 24.44 -53.69 -38.61
N ASP A 177 24.80 -52.99 -39.68
CA ASP A 177 24.06 -52.01 -40.48
C ASP A 177 22.59 -51.71 -40.11
N HIS A 178 22.25 -50.43 -40.01
CA HIS A 178 21.32 -49.81 -40.98
C HIS A 178 21.25 -48.28 -40.81
N CYS A 179 21.34 -47.60 -41.95
CA CYS A 179 21.11 -46.18 -42.11
C CYS A 179 19.67 -46.00 -42.60
N GLY A 180 18.85 -45.25 -41.88
CA GLY A 180 17.49 -44.86 -42.26
C GLY A 180 17.08 -43.57 -41.52
N PRO A 181 16.51 -42.56 -42.20
CA PRO A 181 16.03 -41.35 -41.54
C PRO A 181 14.58 -41.55 -41.11
N GLU A 182 14.33 -41.62 -39.81
CA GLU A 182 12.97 -41.56 -39.28
C GLU A 182 12.80 -40.34 -38.37
N HIS A 183 11.91 -39.45 -38.83
CA HIS A 183 11.28 -38.43 -38.04
C HIS A 183 10.50 -39.09 -36.88
N ALA A 184 10.88 -38.79 -35.64
CA ALA A 184 10.04 -38.97 -34.46
C ALA A 184 10.30 -37.83 -33.47
N GLY A 185 9.21 -37.29 -32.94
CA GLY A 185 9.14 -35.99 -32.29
C GLY A 185 9.79 -35.90 -30.92
N GLY A 186 10.18 -34.67 -30.60
CA GLY A 186 10.59 -34.23 -29.28
C GLY A 186 10.34 -32.73 -29.15
N HIS A 187 9.07 -32.33 -29.15
CA HIS A 187 8.67 -30.98 -28.72
C HIS A 187 8.99 -30.84 -27.22
N SER A 188 10.21 -30.41 -26.89
CA SER A 188 10.50 -29.85 -25.58
C SER A 188 9.96 -28.43 -25.54
N HIS A 189 8.77 -28.27 -24.99
CA HIS A 189 8.33 -27.01 -24.41
C HIS A 189 9.18 -26.74 -23.17
N ASN A 190 10.36 -26.14 -23.37
CA ASN A 190 10.97 -25.38 -22.29
C ASN A 190 10.17 -24.09 -22.14
N ILE A 191 9.16 -24.16 -21.28
CA ILE A 191 8.61 -23.02 -20.56
C ILE A 191 9.78 -22.49 -19.71
N PHE A 192 10.59 -21.62 -20.31
CA PHE A 192 11.67 -20.94 -19.61
C PHE A 192 11.26 -19.48 -19.45
N ASP A 193 10.55 -19.28 -18.34
CA ASP A 193 10.63 -18.13 -17.44
C ASP A 193 10.87 -16.78 -18.14
N HIS A 194 9.77 -16.10 -18.43
CA HIS A 194 9.76 -14.70 -18.83
C HIS A 194 10.41 -13.91 -17.69
N SER A 195 11.65 -13.47 -17.88
CA SER A 195 12.46 -12.76 -16.90
C SER A 195 11.88 -11.37 -16.63
N VAL A 196 10.84 -11.31 -15.78
CA VAL A 196 10.32 -10.11 -15.11
C VAL A 196 11.30 -9.66 -14.03
N HIS A 197 12.56 -9.38 -14.40
CA HIS A 197 13.57 -8.95 -13.43
C HIS A 197 14.03 -7.49 -13.59
N HIS A 198 13.57 -6.78 -14.63
CA HIS A 198 13.77 -5.33 -14.75
C HIS A 198 12.56 -4.47 -14.32
N ASP A 199 11.38 -5.08 -14.07
CA ASP A 199 10.15 -4.34 -13.73
C ASP A 199 9.91 -4.13 -12.22
N ILE A 200 10.52 -4.94 -11.35
CA ILE A 200 10.28 -4.88 -9.89
C ILE A 200 10.65 -3.50 -9.31
N ALA A 201 11.67 -2.84 -9.86
CA ALA A 201 12.11 -1.52 -9.39
C ALA A 201 11.12 -0.39 -9.72
N SER A 202 10.50 -0.42 -10.90
CA SER A 202 9.55 0.60 -11.37
C SER A 202 8.16 0.43 -10.76
N HIS A 203 7.81 -0.78 -10.32
CA HIS A 203 6.59 -1.04 -9.55
C HIS A 203 6.66 -0.43 -8.14
N SER A 204 7.79 -0.52 -7.44
CA SER A 204 7.89 0.00 -6.07
C SER A 204 7.68 1.53 -5.97
N SER A 205 8.36 2.31 -6.84
CA SER A 205 8.23 3.77 -6.85
C SER A 205 6.88 4.24 -7.35
N LEU A 206 6.30 3.55 -8.35
CA LEU A 206 4.96 3.88 -8.84
C LEU A 206 3.91 3.63 -7.76
N ARG A 207 3.97 2.49 -7.08
CA ARG A 207 3.04 2.16 -6.00
C ARG A 207 3.10 3.19 -4.87
N SER A 208 4.30 3.68 -4.54
CA SER A 208 4.48 4.78 -3.58
C SER A 208 3.84 6.09 -4.04
N LEU A 209 3.96 6.43 -5.33
CA LEU A 209 3.33 7.62 -5.91
C LEU A 209 1.80 7.48 -6.00
N LEU A 210 1.29 6.29 -6.31
CA LEU A 210 -0.14 6.00 -6.28
C LEU A 210 -0.70 6.12 -4.87
N LEU A 211 -0.01 5.55 -3.89
CA LEU A 211 -0.37 5.68 -2.47
C LEU A 211 -0.39 7.16 -2.05
N LEU A 212 0.65 7.93 -2.40
CA LEU A 212 0.71 9.38 -2.14
C LEU A 212 -0.50 10.10 -2.73
N PHE A 213 -0.85 9.79 -3.98
CA PHE A 213 -1.95 10.44 -4.68
C PHE A 213 -3.33 10.03 -4.11
N ALA A 214 -3.55 8.75 -3.88
CA ALA A 214 -4.77 8.23 -3.25
C ALA A 214 -5.02 8.83 -1.86
N LEU A 215 -3.97 8.87 -1.02
CA LEU A 215 -4.03 9.51 0.30
C LEU A 215 -4.23 11.02 0.21
N SER A 216 -3.70 11.67 -0.83
CA SER A 216 -3.94 13.10 -1.07
C SER A 216 -5.40 13.38 -1.43
N LEU A 217 -6.03 12.55 -2.27
CA LEU A 217 -7.46 12.64 -2.56
C LEU A 217 -8.32 12.44 -1.31
N HIS A 218 -8.04 11.37 -0.55
CA HIS A 218 -8.68 11.12 0.74
C HIS A 218 -8.61 12.35 1.66
N SER A 219 -7.41 12.93 1.75
CA SER A 219 -7.12 14.09 2.58
C SER A 219 -7.86 15.37 2.15
N VAL A 220 -8.08 15.58 0.84
CA VAL A 220 -8.92 16.68 0.35
C VAL A 220 -10.37 16.50 0.78
N PHE A 221 -10.94 15.29 0.61
CA PHE A 221 -12.35 15.02 0.94
C PHE A 221 -12.62 15.14 2.44
N GLU A 222 -11.72 14.59 3.26
CA GLU A 222 -11.76 14.71 4.71
C GLU A 222 -11.65 16.18 5.16
N GLY A 223 -10.71 16.94 4.59
CA GLY A 223 -10.57 18.37 4.86
C GLY A 223 -11.83 19.16 4.50
N LEU A 224 -12.41 18.92 3.32
CA LEU A 224 -13.67 19.52 2.90
C LEU A 224 -14.80 19.21 3.89
N ALA A 225 -14.93 17.96 4.33
CA ALA A 225 -15.96 17.54 5.27
C ALA A 225 -15.85 18.25 6.64
N VAL A 226 -14.63 18.40 7.18
CA VAL A 226 -14.39 19.20 8.40
C VAL A 226 -14.72 20.69 8.14
N GLY A 227 -14.43 21.19 6.94
CA GLY A 227 -14.64 22.57 6.55
C GLY A 227 -16.12 22.94 6.41
N LEU A 228 -16.96 21.97 6.06
CA LEU A 228 -18.40 22.10 5.89
C LEU A 228 -19.20 22.01 7.20
N GLN A 229 -18.56 21.66 8.31
CA GLN A 229 -19.26 21.55 9.60
C GLN A 229 -19.80 22.90 10.08
N GLY A 230 -21.06 22.90 10.53
CA GLY A 230 -21.76 24.11 10.96
C GLY A 230 -21.61 24.45 12.45
N SER A 231 -21.21 23.48 13.29
CA SER A 231 -21.04 23.66 14.74
C SER A 231 -19.58 23.55 15.16
N ILE A 232 -19.21 24.27 16.23
CA ILE A 232 -17.89 24.13 16.86
C ILE A 232 -17.71 22.71 17.41
N ASP A 233 -18.77 22.13 17.99
CA ASP A 233 -18.71 20.80 18.58
C ASP A 233 -18.45 19.72 17.52
N ASP A 234 -19.09 19.84 16.35
CA ASP A 234 -18.88 18.92 15.22
C ASP A 234 -17.47 19.09 14.61
N VAL A 235 -16.99 20.34 14.48
CA VAL A 235 -15.62 20.61 14.01
C VAL A 235 -14.60 19.97 14.95
N VAL A 236 -14.74 20.17 16.26
CA VAL A 236 -13.79 19.66 17.26
C VAL A 236 -13.85 18.13 17.33
N SER A 237 -15.05 17.56 17.34
CA SER A 237 -15.23 16.10 17.42
C SER A 237 -14.63 15.41 16.19
N LEU A 238 -14.98 15.87 14.99
CA LEU A 238 -14.38 15.34 13.76
C LEU A 238 -12.88 15.58 13.73
N PHE A 239 -12.39 16.76 14.12
CA PHE A 239 -10.97 17.05 14.13
C PHE A 239 -10.17 16.11 15.05
N LEU A 240 -10.69 15.78 16.23
CA LEU A 240 -10.03 14.87 17.16
C LEU A 240 -9.89 13.47 16.55
N VAL A 241 -10.97 12.93 15.98
CA VAL A 241 -10.95 11.63 15.30
C VAL A 241 -9.98 11.67 14.11
N VAL A 242 -10.10 12.69 13.26
CA VAL A 242 -9.26 12.96 12.09
C VAL A 242 -7.80 13.00 12.46
N ILE A 243 -7.38 13.76 13.46
CA ILE A 243 -5.96 13.97 13.73
C ILE A 243 -5.25 12.70 14.21
N PHE A 244 -5.95 11.82 14.92
CA PHE A 244 -5.40 10.53 15.31
C PHE A 244 -5.06 9.66 14.10
N HIS A 245 -6.00 9.46 13.17
CA HIS A 245 -5.73 8.63 12.00
C HIS A 245 -4.90 9.35 10.94
N LYS A 246 -4.95 10.68 10.85
CA LYS A 246 -4.10 11.50 9.97
C LYS A 246 -2.61 11.36 10.31
N GLY A 247 -2.27 11.37 11.59
CA GLY A 247 -0.90 11.20 12.05
C GLY A 247 -0.31 9.84 11.65
N ILE A 248 -1.11 8.78 11.81
CA ILE A 248 -0.71 7.41 11.45
C ILE A 248 -0.60 7.26 9.92
N ILE A 249 -1.55 7.81 9.15
CA ILE A 249 -1.49 7.86 7.68
C ILE A 249 -0.22 8.58 7.20
N ALA A 250 0.05 9.76 7.74
CA ALA A 250 1.23 10.56 7.41
C ALA A 250 2.54 9.79 7.71
N PHE A 251 2.62 9.16 8.87
CA PHE A 251 3.76 8.33 9.26
C PHE A 251 3.95 7.13 8.32
N SER A 252 2.86 6.42 7.99
CA SER A 252 2.90 5.28 7.06
C SER A 252 3.33 5.68 5.64
N LEU A 253 2.87 6.83 5.15
CA LEU A 253 3.30 7.38 3.86
C LEU A 253 4.80 7.70 3.87
N GLY A 254 5.28 8.36 4.93
CA GLY A 254 6.70 8.66 5.08
C GLY A 254 7.56 7.39 5.14
N LEU A 255 7.10 6.32 5.79
CA LEU A 255 7.76 5.01 5.78
C LEU A 255 7.78 4.39 4.37
N ASN A 256 6.64 4.41 3.67
CA ASN A 256 6.54 3.87 2.32
C ASN A 256 7.49 4.62 1.35
N MET A 257 7.59 5.94 1.45
CA MET A 257 8.52 6.74 0.67
C MET A 257 9.99 6.39 0.94
N VAL A 258 10.36 6.14 2.20
CA VAL A 258 11.73 5.76 2.60
C VAL A 258 12.12 4.38 2.09
N GLN A 259 11.16 3.45 2.05
CA GLN A 259 11.37 2.10 1.54
C GLN A 259 11.38 2.06 0.01
N SER A 260 10.84 3.11 -0.64
CA SER A 260 10.82 3.27 -2.08
C SER A 260 12.14 3.83 -2.62
N LYS A 261 12.42 3.59 -3.91
CA LYS A 261 13.64 4.08 -4.58
C LYS A 261 13.53 5.56 -5.02
N LEU A 262 12.79 6.38 -4.26
CA LEU A 262 12.58 7.80 -4.55
C LEU A 262 13.78 8.63 -4.09
N SER A 263 14.08 9.70 -4.83
CA SER A 263 15.05 10.69 -4.37
C SER A 263 14.51 11.49 -3.18
N VAL A 264 15.39 11.97 -2.30
CA VAL A 264 14.99 12.78 -1.13
C VAL A 264 14.18 14.01 -1.56
N THR A 265 14.52 14.62 -2.69
CA THR A 265 13.76 15.74 -3.25
C THR A 265 12.33 15.35 -3.60
N GLN A 266 12.12 14.20 -4.27
CA GLN A 266 10.78 13.70 -4.58
C GLN A 266 9.99 13.37 -3.31
N MET A 267 10.64 12.80 -2.29
CA MET A 267 10.00 12.54 -1.01
C MET A 267 9.56 13.84 -0.31
N LEU A 268 10.43 14.85 -0.29
CA LEU A 268 10.10 16.16 0.29
C LEU A 268 8.99 16.87 -0.48
N MET A 269 9.05 16.88 -1.81
CA MET A 269 8.01 17.47 -2.66
C MET A 269 6.68 16.75 -2.49
N GLY A 270 6.68 15.41 -2.50
CA GLY A 270 5.48 14.62 -2.29
C GLY A 270 4.89 14.83 -0.89
N ASN A 271 5.73 14.92 0.14
CA ASN A 271 5.24 15.24 1.48
C ASN A 271 4.60 16.64 1.55
N MET A 272 5.19 17.64 0.89
CA MET A 272 4.61 18.99 0.89
C MET A 272 3.25 18.99 0.20
N PHE A 273 3.16 18.29 -0.92
CA PHE A 273 1.90 18.11 -1.63
C PHE A 273 0.82 17.47 -0.73
N PHE A 274 1.15 16.35 -0.07
CA PHE A 274 0.25 15.68 0.85
C PHE A 274 -0.19 16.59 2.01
N CYS A 275 0.73 17.34 2.64
CA CYS A 275 0.42 18.20 3.78
C CYS A 275 -0.51 19.37 3.42
N ILE A 276 -0.47 19.87 2.18
CA ILE A 276 -1.30 20.99 1.72
C ILE A 276 -2.73 20.55 1.40
N THR A 277 -2.94 19.29 1.03
CA THR A 277 -4.25 18.79 0.57
C THR A 277 -5.36 18.93 1.61
N ALA A 278 -5.11 18.62 2.88
CA ALA A 278 -6.13 18.72 3.94
C ALA A 278 -6.49 20.19 4.27
N PRO A 279 -5.51 21.09 4.50
CA PRO A 279 -5.77 22.52 4.64
C PRO A 279 -6.49 23.13 3.44
N LEU A 280 -6.14 22.69 2.22
CA LEU A 280 -6.82 23.12 0.99
C LEU A 280 -8.29 22.67 1.00
N GLY A 281 -8.57 21.40 1.29
CA GLY A 281 -9.93 20.90 1.42
C GLY A 281 -10.73 21.66 2.48
N LEU A 282 -10.15 21.86 3.66
CA LEU A 282 -10.76 22.61 4.76
C LEU A 282 -11.09 24.06 4.39
N GLY A 283 -10.15 24.75 3.75
CA GLY A 283 -10.35 26.12 3.27
C GLY A 283 -11.46 26.22 2.22
N LEU A 284 -11.54 25.24 1.30
CA LEU A 284 -12.63 25.17 0.33
C LEU A 284 -13.99 24.91 1.02
N GLY A 285 -14.04 24.01 2.01
CA GLY A 285 -15.25 23.72 2.77
C GLY A 285 -15.75 24.94 3.55
N MET A 286 -14.82 25.72 4.14
CA MET A 286 -15.14 27.00 4.75
C MET A 286 -15.77 27.97 3.75
N GLY A 287 -15.20 28.10 2.55
CA GLY A 287 -15.75 28.96 1.50
C GLY A 287 -17.15 28.55 1.03
N ILE A 288 -17.42 27.24 0.94
CA ILE A 288 -18.74 26.73 0.56
C ILE A 288 -19.80 27.00 1.64
N THR A 289 -19.41 26.90 2.91
CA THR A 289 -20.33 27.11 4.05
C THR A 289 -20.91 28.54 4.07
N GLU A 290 -20.16 29.54 3.60
CA GLU A 290 -20.62 30.94 3.53
C GLU A 290 -21.67 31.20 2.43
N MET A 291 -21.77 30.30 1.43
CA MET A 291 -22.60 30.52 0.23
C MET A 291 -23.89 29.69 0.20
N GLN A 292 -24.05 28.70 1.07
CA GLN A 292 -25.11 27.70 0.96
C GLN A 292 -25.92 27.54 2.25
N ALA A 293 -27.13 27.00 2.10
CA ALA A 293 -27.97 26.62 3.24
C ALA A 293 -27.39 25.40 3.99
N THR A 294 -27.55 25.39 5.31
CA THR A 294 -26.99 24.38 6.25
C THR A 294 -27.35 22.93 5.91
N PHE A 295 -28.52 22.69 5.32
CA PHE A 295 -28.95 21.33 4.96
C PHE A 295 -28.13 20.76 3.79
N THR A 296 -27.87 21.57 2.77
CA THR A 296 -27.08 21.16 1.60
C THR A 296 -25.64 20.88 2.00
N THR A 297 -25.07 21.66 2.93
CA THR A 297 -23.70 21.46 3.40
C THR A 297 -23.54 20.17 4.19
N ALA A 298 -24.55 19.78 4.99
CA ALA A 298 -24.55 18.49 5.70
C ALA A 298 -24.58 17.30 4.72
N ALA A 299 -25.42 17.35 3.69
CA ALA A 299 -25.49 16.29 2.67
C ALA A 299 -24.20 16.16 1.85
N VAL A 300 -23.59 17.28 1.48
CA VAL A 300 -22.28 17.29 0.82
C VAL A 300 -21.22 16.74 1.76
N SER A 301 -21.22 17.12 3.04
CA SER A 301 -20.27 16.61 4.04
C SER A 301 -20.37 15.09 4.20
N GLY A 302 -21.58 14.54 4.43
CA GLY A 302 -21.77 13.09 4.59
C GLY A 302 -21.38 12.30 3.33
N THR A 303 -21.66 12.86 2.14
CA THR A 303 -21.22 12.27 0.87
C THR A 303 -19.70 12.26 0.76
N LEU A 304 -19.03 13.36 1.08
CA LEU A 304 -17.58 13.48 1.04
C LEU A 304 -16.91 12.54 2.05
N GLN A 305 -17.47 12.39 3.25
CA GLN A 305 -17.00 11.41 4.24
C GLN A 305 -17.18 9.98 3.75
N GLY A 306 -18.30 9.66 3.09
CA GLY A 306 -18.49 8.34 2.47
C GLY A 306 -17.46 8.05 1.38
N ILE A 307 -17.19 9.01 0.49
CA ILE A 307 -16.14 8.87 -0.53
C ILE A 307 -14.77 8.69 0.15
N ALA A 308 -14.45 9.50 1.17
CA ALA A 308 -13.22 9.39 1.94
C ALA A 308 -13.10 8.01 2.60
N CYS A 309 -14.17 7.47 3.19
CA CYS A 309 -14.21 6.12 3.75
C CYS A 309 -13.91 5.05 2.69
N GLY A 310 -14.50 5.17 1.50
CA GLY A 310 -14.22 4.30 0.37
C GLY A 310 -12.76 4.32 -0.07
N THR A 311 -12.18 5.52 -0.19
CA THR A 311 -10.75 5.68 -0.51
C THR A 311 -9.86 5.06 0.56
N PHE A 312 -10.25 5.16 1.84
CA PHE A 312 -9.47 4.62 2.95
C PHE A 312 -9.53 3.09 3.01
N LEU A 313 -10.70 2.49 2.72
CA LEU A 313 -10.83 1.04 2.52
C LEU A 313 -9.88 0.54 1.44
N TYR A 314 -9.85 1.22 0.28
CA TYR A 314 -8.97 0.85 -0.82
C TYR A 314 -7.49 0.87 -0.38
N VAL A 315 -7.04 2.00 0.16
CA VAL A 315 -5.66 2.17 0.61
C VAL A 315 -5.27 1.13 1.65
N THR A 316 -6.17 0.81 2.58
CA THR A 316 -5.89 -0.18 3.63
C THR A 316 -5.68 -1.57 3.02
N PHE A 317 -6.67 -2.07 2.26
CA PHE A 317 -6.68 -3.46 1.82
C PHE A 317 -5.84 -3.76 0.57
N PHE A 318 -5.64 -2.78 -0.30
CA PHE A 318 -4.94 -2.99 -1.58
C PHE A 318 -3.55 -2.37 -1.60
N GLU A 319 -3.30 -1.34 -0.80
CA GLU A 319 -2.01 -0.67 -0.75
C GLU A 319 -1.16 -1.05 0.46
N VAL A 320 -1.65 -0.80 1.67
CA VAL A 320 -0.87 -0.95 2.91
C VAL A 320 -0.70 -2.43 3.31
N LEU A 321 -1.80 -3.16 3.52
CA LEU A 321 -1.74 -4.54 4.02
C LEU A 321 -0.95 -5.50 3.10
N PRO A 322 -1.22 -5.56 1.78
CA PRO A 322 -0.49 -6.46 0.90
C PRO A 322 1.00 -6.13 0.81
N HIS A 323 1.37 -4.83 0.86
CA HIS A 323 2.76 -4.40 0.80
C HIS A 323 3.56 -4.93 1.99
N GLU A 324 2.99 -4.86 3.20
CA GLU A 324 3.66 -5.31 4.42
C GLU A 324 3.71 -6.84 4.54
N MET A 325 2.64 -7.54 4.16
CA MET A 325 2.57 -9.01 4.25
C MET A 325 3.42 -9.73 3.18
N ASN A 326 3.60 -9.10 2.02
CA ASN A 326 4.38 -9.71 0.92
C ASN A 326 5.90 -9.57 1.09
N SER A 327 6.40 -8.78 2.04
CA SER A 327 7.83 -8.79 2.39
C SER A 327 8.15 -10.05 3.21
N GLY A 328 8.92 -10.97 2.61
CA GLY A 328 9.01 -12.40 2.94
C GLY A 328 9.48 -12.85 4.33
N GLU A 329 9.66 -11.96 5.31
CA GLU A 329 10.12 -12.30 6.66
C GLU A 329 8.99 -12.20 7.71
N ASN A 330 8.93 -13.18 8.64
CA ASN A 330 8.12 -13.17 9.86
C ASN A 330 6.60 -12.88 9.67
N ARG A 331 5.97 -13.48 8.66
CA ARG A 331 4.56 -13.26 8.29
C ARG A 331 3.57 -13.41 9.46
N LEU A 332 3.73 -14.43 10.30
CA LEU A 332 2.83 -14.65 11.44
C LEU A 332 2.97 -13.56 12.50
N LEU A 333 4.19 -13.07 12.75
CA LEU A 333 4.43 -12.01 13.70
C LEU A 333 3.84 -10.69 13.18
N LYS A 334 4.00 -10.40 11.89
CA LYS A 334 3.36 -9.25 11.22
C LYS A 334 1.83 -9.30 11.35
N LEU A 335 1.23 -10.47 11.11
CA LEU A 335 -0.20 -10.67 11.32
C LEU A 335 -0.61 -10.40 12.77
N LEU A 336 0.18 -10.84 13.76
CA LEU A 336 -0.08 -10.53 15.17
C LEU A 336 -0.06 -9.02 15.45
N PHE A 337 0.87 -8.27 14.83
CA PHE A 337 0.87 -6.79 14.94
C PHE A 337 -0.34 -6.15 14.27
N ILE A 338 -0.81 -6.67 13.12
CA ILE A 338 -2.07 -6.22 12.49
C ILE A 338 -3.25 -6.46 13.45
N ILE A 339 -3.36 -7.65 14.02
CA ILE A 339 -4.43 -7.98 14.99
C ILE A 339 -4.35 -7.08 16.22
N LEU A 340 -3.15 -6.82 16.73
CA LEU A 340 -2.94 -5.94 17.89
C LEU A 340 -3.37 -4.50 17.59
N GLY A 341 -3.03 -3.98 16.41
CA GLY A 341 -3.46 -2.65 15.96
C GLY A 341 -4.99 -2.54 15.83
N PHE A 342 -5.62 -3.56 15.22
CA PHE A 342 -7.08 -3.63 15.14
C PHE A 342 -7.73 -3.71 16.53
N ALA A 343 -7.20 -4.56 17.40
CA ALA A 343 -7.68 -4.72 18.78
C ALA A 343 -7.53 -3.43 19.60
N ALA A 344 -6.49 -2.63 19.36
CA ALA A 344 -6.32 -1.33 20.00
C ALA A 344 -7.46 -0.38 19.65
N VAL A 345 -7.86 -0.31 18.38
CA VAL A 345 -9.02 0.50 17.96
C VAL A 345 -10.31 -0.04 18.59
N CYS A 346 -10.54 -1.35 18.55
CA CYS A 346 -11.69 -1.95 19.24
C CYS A 346 -11.73 -1.59 20.72
N GLY A 347 -10.58 -1.59 21.40
CA GLY A 347 -10.46 -1.22 22.80
C GLY A 347 -10.78 0.25 23.06
N VAL A 348 -10.28 1.16 22.22
CA VAL A 348 -10.60 2.60 22.30
C VAL A 348 -12.10 2.81 22.12
N LEU A 349 -12.70 2.21 21.10
CA LEU A 349 -14.13 2.34 20.84
C LEU A 349 -14.98 1.71 21.96
N TYR A 350 -14.58 0.56 22.49
CA TYR A 350 -15.31 -0.08 23.59
C TYR A 350 -15.31 0.75 24.88
N LEU A 351 -14.24 1.51 25.14
CA LEU A 351 -14.09 2.35 26.33
C LEU A 351 -14.71 3.74 26.17
N ASP A 352 -15.07 4.13 24.96
CA ASP A 352 -15.68 5.43 24.69
C ASP A 352 -17.16 5.42 25.12
N PRO A 353 -17.53 6.17 26.18
CA PRO A 353 -18.89 6.22 26.68
C PRO A 353 -19.87 6.94 25.74
N ASP A 354 -19.35 7.73 24.78
CA ASP A 354 -20.14 8.58 23.89
C ASP A 354 -20.38 7.97 22.51
N ILE A 355 -19.88 6.75 22.24
CA ILE A 355 -20.18 6.03 20.99
C ILE A 355 -21.68 5.77 20.92
N LYS A 356 -22.31 6.42 19.94
CA LYS A 356 -23.71 6.21 19.60
C LYS A 356 -23.87 4.75 19.18
N ARG A 357 -24.74 4.03 19.88
CA ARG A 357 -24.96 2.60 19.67
C ARG A 357 -25.37 2.35 18.22
N PRO A 358 -24.89 1.26 17.57
CA PRO A 358 -25.30 0.91 16.22
C PRO A 358 -26.81 0.70 16.13
N ARG A 359 -27.37 0.92 14.92
CA ARG A 359 -28.82 0.96 14.60
C ARG A 359 -29.67 -0.12 15.27
N CYS A 360 -29.13 -1.31 15.52
CA CYS A 360 -29.85 -2.41 16.17
C CYS A 360 -30.24 -2.16 17.63
N PHE A 361 -29.68 -1.13 18.28
CA PHE A 361 -29.94 -0.80 19.69
C PHE A 361 -30.69 0.52 19.90
N GLN A 362 -31.03 1.25 18.82
CA GLN A 362 -31.93 2.38 18.92
C GLN A 362 -33.36 1.84 18.87
N GLU A 363 -34.11 2.03 19.96
CA GLU A 363 -35.55 1.71 19.98
C GLU A 363 -36.24 2.44 18.81
N PRO A 364 -37.21 1.79 18.13
CA PRO A 364 -38.00 2.48 17.12
C PRO A 364 -38.64 3.72 17.75
N LEU A 365 -38.51 4.88 17.10
CA LEU A 365 -39.22 6.09 17.51
C LEU A 365 -40.71 5.74 17.69
N PRO A 366 -41.35 6.11 18.83
CA PRO A 366 -42.75 5.82 19.04
C PRO A 366 -43.56 6.42 17.89
N ALA A 367 -44.33 5.58 17.22
CA ALA A 367 -45.24 6.01 16.16
C ALA A 367 -46.10 7.15 16.70
N GLY A 368 -45.94 8.34 16.11
CA GLY A 368 -46.76 9.50 16.47
C GLY A 368 -48.25 9.17 16.29
N PRO A 369 -49.14 9.77 17.11
CA PRO A 369 -50.56 9.49 17.01
C PRO A 369 -51.07 9.83 15.60
N THR A 370 -51.66 8.81 14.97
CA THR A 370 -52.31 8.83 13.65
C THR A 370 -53.48 9.79 13.58
#